data_AF-A0A814F381-F1
#
_entry.id   AF-A0A814F381-F1
#
_cell.length_a   1.000
_cell.length_b   1.000
_cell.length_c   1.000
_cell.angle_alpha   90.00
_cell.angle_beta   90.00
_cell.angle_gamma   90.00
#
_symmetry.space_group_name_H-M   'P 1'
#
loop_
_entity.id
_entity.type
_entity.pdbx_description
1 polymer ?
#
loop_
_entity_poly.entity_id
_entity_poly.type
_entity_poly.pdbx_seq_one_letter_code
_entity_poly.pdbx_strand_id
1 'polypeptide(L)'
;MQKHRSYRAAHLQWDVVRKAHALQFLKEKGLIGKQERITGCELQQLIDIIRLNQLNLDNLYLLSQTGSLNQLNMKCVQFEQVSMTNATFSFVDLNGASFDGSRLNGVKFEGSSLICANFNGTELDGTDFGDSNLTDAQFINVNLSTAKLTENQRYQAKFENSTMSNTTVSDGTTHSPSTVDMPSTSDVETSIDTVATANKVRNIITNTLNISPCATRNKNGTTIAGNPNGSEGSDLSSLKGPRGILVDLGDSNTLYVVDEGNKRILKFKQGEINGQAVAENLTRPVGVFIDNDKNLYVGHSGKVLKFRPNTSVGVIVAGGNGVGSGLHQLSIHTPGLMIDQNNNLYVSEHENHRIVKWEPNAQTGILIAGKTNSKGKDSIRLNFPQAIVVDSIHNALYVADCVNSRIQRFHPIGDTSGETVAGNGTEGNSLFQLWYPTGIIVDSDENIYIADNGNDRIVKWMARNYTAGGVCIAGRCESGGRQPHELRASFDLKFDSDRNLIVSQTNSIQKFEIIRNQCN
;
A
#
# COMPACT_ATOMS: atom_id res chain seq x y z
N MET A 1 -20.50 43.67 -3.37
CA MET A 1 -21.32 42.59 -3.97
C MET A 1 -20.91 42.15 -5.39
N GLN A 2 -20.08 42.88 -6.15
CA GLN A 2 -19.66 42.45 -7.50
C GLN A 2 -18.47 41.46 -7.54
N LYS A 3 -17.61 41.40 -6.52
CA LYS A 3 -16.46 40.45 -6.48
C LYS A 3 -16.82 38.99 -6.15
N HIS A 4 -18.01 38.72 -5.58
CA HIS A 4 -18.45 37.35 -5.26
C HIS A 4 -19.20 36.66 -6.40
N ARG A 5 -19.66 37.38 -7.43
CA ARG A 5 -20.35 36.79 -8.58
C ARG A 5 -19.38 36.28 -9.67
N SER A 6 -18.17 36.84 -9.77
CA SER A 6 -17.17 36.39 -10.76
C SER A 6 -16.50 35.07 -10.40
N TYR A 7 -16.33 34.76 -9.11
CA TYR A 7 -15.75 33.48 -8.64
C TYR A 7 -16.69 32.28 -8.88
N ARG A 8 -18.00 32.46 -8.74
CA ARG A 8 -18.99 31.40 -9.04
C ARG A 8 -19.11 31.12 -10.54
N ALA A 9 -19.06 32.17 -11.38
CA ALA A 9 -19.12 32.01 -12.83
C ALA A 9 -17.87 31.32 -13.41
N ALA A 10 -16.68 31.62 -12.87
CA ALA A 10 -15.45 30.93 -13.24
C ALA A 10 -15.51 29.44 -12.84
N HIS A 11 -15.93 29.10 -11.61
CA HIS A 11 -16.04 27.69 -11.19
C HIS A 11 -17.00 26.87 -12.07
N LEU A 12 -18.16 27.43 -12.44
CA LEU A 12 -19.10 26.77 -13.35
C LEU A 12 -18.54 26.56 -14.77
N GLN A 13 -17.70 27.48 -15.25
CA GLN A 13 -17.05 27.34 -16.57
C GLN A 13 -15.98 26.23 -16.58
N TRP A 14 -15.25 26.07 -15.47
CA TRP A 14 -14.23 25.02 -15.34
C TRP A 14 -14.83 23.61 -15.21
N ASP A 15 -15.98 23.46 -14.56
CA ASP A 15 -16.68 22.16 -14.46
C ASP A 15 -17.26 21.71 -15.80
N VAL A 16 -17.77 22.64 -16.61
CA VAL A 16 -18.27 22.34 -17.96
C VAL A 16 -17.13 21.87 -18.88
N VAL A 17 -15.96 22.50 -18.79
CA VAL A 17 -14.77 22.12 -19.57
C VAL A 17 -14.22 20.76 -19.14
N ARG A 18 -14.17 20.46 -17.83
CA ARG A 18 -13.78 19.14 -17.31
C ARG A 18 -14.76 18.05 -17.74
N LYS A 19 -16.07 18.31 -17.68
CA LYS A 19 -17.12 17.39 -18.16
C LYS A 19 -16.99 17.12 -19.66
N ALA A 20 -16.72 18.16 -20.46
CA ALA A 20 -16.51 18.01 -21.90
C ALA A 20 -15.25 17.20 -22.22
N HIS A 21 -14.14 17.42 -21.50
CA HIS A 21 -12.89 16.66 -21.68
C HIS A 21 -13.03 15.19 -21.25
N ALA A 22 -13.73 14.92 -20.15
CA ALA A 22 -14.02 13.55 -19.72
C ALA A 22 -14.89 12.82 -20.76
N LEU A 23 -15.93 13.48 -21.27
CA LEU A 23 -16.82 12.90 -22.30
C LEU A 23 -16.09 12.67 -23.64
N GLN A 24 -15.19 13.57 -24.02
CA GLN A 24 -14.37 13.45 -25.22
C GLN A 24 -13.34 12.31 -25.10
N PHE A 25 -12.68 12.19 -23.94
CA PHE A 25 -11.74 11.10 -23.64
C PHE A 25 -12.43 9.72 -23.65
N LEU A 26 -13.65 9.63 -23.08
CA LEU A 26 -14.47 8.42 -23.11
C LEU A 26 -14.89 8.04 -24.54
N LYS A 27 -15.15 9.02 -25.42
CA LYS A 27 -15.41 8.76 -26.86
C LYS A 27 -14.16 8.30 -27.60
N GLU A 28 -13.01 8.92 -27.36
CA GLU A 28 -11.73 8.61 -28.04
C GLU A 28 -11.17 7.24 -27.67
N LYS A 29 -11.48 6.74 -26.47
CA LYS A 29 -11.14 5.38 -26.02
C LYS A 29 -12.16 4.32 -26.42
N GLY A 30 -13.22 4.69 -27.15
CA GLY A 30 -14.25 3.76 -27.62
C GLY A 30 -15.17 3.24 -26.50
N LEU A 31 -15.20 3.90 -25.35
CA LEU A 31 -15.94 3.49 -24.14
C LEU A 31 -17.42 3.92 -24.16
N ILE A 32 -17.82 4.65 -25.20
CA ILE A 32 -19.22 4.96 -25.50
C ILE A 32 -19.55 4.21 -26.80
N GLY A 33 -20.31 3.12 -26.68
CA GLY A 33 -20.86 2.38 -27.82
C GLY A 33 -20.22 1.01 -28.16
N LYS A 34 -19.42 0.39 -27.28
CA LYS A 34 -18.98 -1.01 -27.47
C LYS A 34 -19.21 -1.89 -26.24
N GLN A 35 -19.63 -3.13 -26.51
CA GLN A 35 -19.91 -4.21 -25.55
C GLN A 35 -18.63 -4.95 -25.11
N GLU A 36 -17.68 -4.29 -24.45
CA GLU A 36 -16.58 -4.99 -23.76
C GLU A 36 -16.50 -4.60 -22.27
N ARG A 37 -16.33 -5.61 -21.42
CA ARG A 37 -16.46 -5.57 -19.95
C ARG A 37 -15.26 -4.87 -19.31
N ILE A 38 -15.52 -3.83 -18.51
CA ILE A 38 -14.53 -3.12 -17.69
C ILE A 38 -14.54 -3.69 -16.26
N THR A 39 -13.37 -3.94 -15.68
CA THR A 39 -13.19 -4.40 -14.30
C THR A 39 -13.18 -3.22 -13.31
N GLY A 40 -13.54 -3.43 -12.03
CA GLY A 40 -13.55 -2.36 -11.01
C GLY A 40 -12.20 -1.68 -10.79
N CYS A 41 -11.09 -2.39 -11.03
CA CYS A 41 -9.75 -1.83 -11.02
C CYS A 41 -9.51 -0.83 -12.16
N GLU A 42 -10.09 -1.06 -13.34
CA GLU A 42 -10.00 -0.15 -14.50
C GLU A 42 -10.88 1.09 -14.30
N LEU A 43 -12.03 0.94 -13.64
CA LEU A 43 -12.87 2.07 -13.24
C LEU A 43 -12.20 2.91 -12.14
N GLN A 44 -11.55 2.30 -11.15
CA GLN A 44 -10.77 3.01 -10.13
C GLN A 44 -9.61 3.79 -10.76
N GLN A 45 -8.90 3.20 -11.72
CA GLN A 45 -7.87 3.91 -12.49
C GLN A 45 -8.43 5.12 -13.24
N LEU A 46 -9.65 5.03 -13.78
CA LEU A 46 -10.36 6.16 -14.41
C LEU A 46 -10.79 7.24 -13.41
N ILE A 47 -11.24 6.85 -12.20
CA ILE A 47 -11.62 7.77 -11.11
C ILE A 47 -10.40 8.53 -10.57
N ASP A 48 -9.27 7.83 -10.41
CA ASP A 48 -8.00 8.40 -9.95
C ASP A 48 -7.42 9.41 -10.94
N ILE A 49 -7.62 9.21 -12.25
CA ILE A 49 -7.15 10.13 -13.31
C ILE A 49 -7.92 11.45 -13.30
N ILE A 50 -9.19 11.48 -12.85
CA ILE A 50 -10.09 12.64 -13.01
C ILE A 50 -10.17 13.53 -11.75
N ARG A 51 -9.58 13.13 -10.61
CA ARG A 51 -9.71 13.83 -9.30
C ARG A 51 -11.17 14.12 -8.94
N LEU A 52 -11.97 13.06 -8.84
CA LEU A 52 -13.41 13.15 -8.55
C LEU A 52 -13.77 13.57 -7.12
N ASN A 53 -12.80 13.78 -6.22
CA ASN A 53 -13.01 14.08 -4.79
C ASN A 53 -13.77 15.39 -4.51
N GLN A 54 -14.22 16.15 -5.52
CA GLN A 54 -15.04 17.35 -5.34
C GLN A 54 -16.15 17.54 -6.40
N LEU A 55 -16.45 16.54 -7.24
CA LEU A 55 -17.48 16.68 -8.27
C LEU A 55 -18.85 16.28 -7.71
N ASN A 56 -19.81 17.19 -7.79
CA ASN A 56 -21.21 16.84 -7.62
C ASN A 56 -21.67 15.98 -8.81
N LEU A 57 -21.87 14.68 -8.57
CA LEU A 57 -22.32 13.68 -9.55
C LEU A 57 -23.84 13.51 -9.59
N ASP A 58 -24.59 14.41 -8.95
CA ASP A 58 -26.06 14.40 -9.00
C ASP A 58 -26.54 14.32 -10.47
N ASN A 59 -27.29 13.26 -10.79
CA ASN A 59 -27.85 12.92 -12.11
C ASN A 59 -26.88 12.34 -13.16
N LEU A 60 -25.80 11.66 -12.77
CA LEU A 60 -25.05 10.82 -13.73
C LEU A 60 -25.89 9.60 -14.14
N TYR A 61 -26.74 9.77 -15.15
CA TYR A 61 -27.30 8.65 -15.92
C TYR A 61 -26.17 8.00 -16.71
N LEU A 62 -25.56 6.97 -16.14
CA LEU A 62 -24.73 6.02 -16.90
C LEU A 62 -25.68 5.23 -17.81
N LEU A 63 -25.95 5.79 -19.00
CA LEU A 63 -26.78 5.19 -20.04
C LEU A 63 -26.09 3.94 -20.60
N SER A 64 -26.24 2.79 -19.94
CA SER A 64 -26.56 1.58 -20.70
C SER A 64 -28.01 1.73 -21.16
N GLN A 65 -28.39 1.28 -22.35
CA GLN A 65 -29.76 1.48 -22.87
C GLN A 65 -30.85 0.72 -22.08
N THR A 66 -30.52 0.20 -20.89
CA THR A 66 -31.44 -0.31 -19.86
C THR A 66 -31.15 0.21 -18.44
N GLY A 67 -30.17 1.11 -18.23
CA GLY A 67 -29.98 1.80 -16.93
C GLY A 67 -29.52 0.91 -15.76
N SER A 68 -28.78 -0.17 -16.02
CA SER A 68 -28.29 -1.10 -15.00
C SER A 68 -26.76 -1.26 -15.04
N LEU A 69 -26.09 -1.15 -13.88
CA LEU A 69 -24.67 -1.48 -13.64
C LEU A 69 -24.47 -2.95 -13.19
N ASN A 70 -25.50 -3.78 -13.35
CA ASN A 70 -25.53 -5.16 -12.89
C ASN A 70 -24.31 -5.96 -13.41
N GLN A 71 -23.75 -6.84 -12.56
CA GLN A 71 -22.69 -7.80 -12.90
C GLN A 71 -21.25 -7.24 -13.01
N LEU A 72 -20.99 -6.03 -12.50
CA LEU A 72 -19.63 -5.49 -12.40
C LEU A 72 -18.91 -6.02 -11.13
N ASN A 73 -17.65 -6.44 -11.26
CA ASN A 73 -16.78 -6.78 -10.13
C ASN A 73 -16.03 -5.53 -9.67
N MET A 74 -16.46 -4.95 -8.55
CA MET A 74 -16.01 -3.69 -7.96
C MET A 74 -15.57 -3.89 -6.50
N LYS A 75 -14.90 -5.01 -6.21
CA LYS A 75 -14.35 -5.28 -4.87
C LYS A 75 -13.37 -4.21 -4.42
N CYS A 76 -13.45 -3.83 -3.14
CA CYS A 76 -12.48 -2.97 -2.44
C CYS A 76 -12.33 -1.53 -3.00
N VAL A 77 -13.30 -1.06 -3.80
CA VAL A 77 -13.32 0.31 -4.34
C VAL A 77 -13.47 1.32 -3.20
N GLN A 78 -12.79 2.47 -3.32
CA GLN A 78 -12.76 3.52 -2.28
C GLN A 78 -13.55 4.75 -2.72
N PHE A 79 -14.75 4.89 -2.16
CA PHE A 79 -15.69 6.01 -2.32
C PHE A 79 -15.76 6.82 -1.02
N GLU A 80 -14.68 7.52 -0.66
CA GLU A 80 -14.66 8.32 0.57
C GLU A 80 -15.12 9.75 0.30
N GLN A 81 -16.05 10.25 1.11
CA GLN A 81 -16.56 11.64 1.06
C GLN A 81 -17.16 12.07 -0.29
N VAL A 82 -17.70 11.13 -1.07
CA VAL A 82 -18.33 11.41 -2.36
C VAL A 82 -19.85 11.57 -2.23
N SER A 83 -20.46 12.36 -3.12
CA SER A 83 -21.93 12.42 -3.23
C SER A 83 -22.39 11.61 -4.45
N MET A 84 -23.22 10.60 -4.20
CA MET A 84 -23.82 9.74 -5.23
C MET A 84 -25.32 9.58 -5.02
N THR A 85 -25.97 10.63 -4.52
CA THR A 85 -27.41 10.63 -4.20
C THR A 85 -28.23 10.12 -5.39
N ASN A 86 -29.15 9.18 -5.15
CA ASN A 86 -30.00 8.50 -6.14
C ASN A 86 -29.27 7.64 -7.21
N ALA A 87 -28.00 7.29 -7.02
CA ALA A 87 -27.31 6.35 -7.90
C ALA A 87 -27.84 4.91 -7.78
N THR A 88 -27.62 4.08 -8.80
CA THR A 88 -28.04 2.67 -8.82
C THR A 88 -26.83 1.75 -9.00
N PHE A 89 -26.61 0.88 -8.02
CA PHE A 89 -25.55 -0.15 -7.93
C PHE A 89 -26.12 -1.57 -7.84
N SER A 90 -27.35 -1.82 -8.28
CA SER A 90 -27.99 -3.14 -8.14
C SER A 90 -27.18 -4.28 -8.78
N PHE A 91 -27.15 -5.45 -8.13
CA PHE A 91 -26.47 -6.67 -8.56
C PHE A 91 -24.95 -6.51 -8.85
N VAL A 92 -24.25 -5.66 -8.11
CA VAL A 92 -22.80 -5.42 -8.23
C VAL A 92 -22.04 -6.16 -7.12
N ASP A 93 -20.82 -6.63 -7.39
CA ASP A 93 -19.92 -7.14 -6.35
C ASP A 93 -19.05 -6.00 -5.79
N LEU A 94 -19.41 -5.49 -4.61
CA LEU A 94 -18.78 -4.40 -3.88
C LEU A 94 -18.14 -4.89 -2.56
N ASN A 95 -17.73 -6.15 -2.50
CA ASN A 95 -17.16 -6.70 -1.27
C ASN A 95 -15.89 -5.92 -0.84
N GLY A 96 -15.85 -5.49 0.41
CA GLY A 96 -14.76 -4.69 0.99
C GLY A 96 -14.69 -3.24 0.50
N ALA A 97 -15.68 -2.75 -0.25
CA ALA A 97 -15.70 -1.36 -0.69
C ALA A 97 -15.84 -0.39 0.51
N SER A 98 -15.22 0.79 0.42
CA SER A 98 -15.35 1.86 1.41
C SER A 98 -16.23 2.98 0.87
N PHE A 99 -17.21 3.40 1.65
CA PHE A 99 -18.13 4.51 1.41
C PHE A 99 -18.03 5.58 2.52
N ASP A 100 -16.94 5.57 3.29
CA ASP A 100 -16.78 6.36 4.50
C ASP A 100 -17.05 7.85 4.28
N GLY A 101 -17.93 8.43 5.10
CA GLY A 101 -18.31 9.85 5.04
C GLY A 101 -19.03 10.31 3.77
N SER A 102 -19.47 9.38 2.91
CA SER A 102 -20.15 9.71 1.65
C SER A 102 -21.63 10.08 1.82
N ARG A 103 -22.23 10.67 0.77
CA ARG A 103 -23.67 11.00 0.70
C ARG A 103 -24.35 10.11 -0.32
N LEU A 104 -25.09 9.12 0.17
CA LEU A 104 -25.71 8.03 -0.60
C LEU A 104 -27.24 7.98 -0.44
N ASN A 105 -27.86 9.10 -0.09
CA ASN A 105 -29.31 9.16 0.09
C ASN A 105 -30.02 8.68 -1.19
N GLY A 106 -31.02 7.82 -1.05
CA GLY A 106 -31.80 7.28 -2.19
C GLY A 106 -31.05 6.32 -3.13
N VAL A 107 -29.81 5.93 -2.82
CA VAL A 107 -29.03 4.99 -3.65
C VAL A 107 -29.64 3.59 -3.63
N LYS A 108 -29.56 2.84 -4.72
CA LYS A 108 -30.06 1.47 -4.81
C LYS A 108 -28.93 0.44 -4.90
N PHE A 109 -28.80 -0.43 -3.92
CA PHE A 109 -27.86 -1.56 -3.86
C PHE A 109 -28.54 -2.91 -4.07
N GLU A 110 -29.76 -2.93 -4.61
CA GLU A 110 -30.60 -4.13 -4.68
C GLU A 110 -29.86 -5.35 -5.26
N GLY A 111 -29.85 -6.49 -4.57
CA GLY A 111 -29.22 -7.73 -5.04
C GLY A 111 -27.68 -7.74 -5.11
N SER A 112 -27.00 -6.73 -4.55
CA SER A 112 -25.53 -6.58 -4.59
C SER A 112 -24.80 -7.35 -3.50
N SER A 113 -23.52 -7.69 -3.71
CA SER A 113 -22.66 -8.25 -2.67
C SER A 113 -21.85 -7.13 -2.01
N LEU A 114 -22.03 -6.91 -0.72
CA LEU A 114 -21.45 -5.82 0.08
C LEU A 114 -20.76 -6.35 1.34
N ILE A 115 -20.23 -7.57 1.26
CA ILE A 115 -19.56 -8.26 2.38
C ILE A 115 -18.36 -7.42 2.82
N CYS A 116 -18.24 -7.16 4.13
CA CYS A 116 -17.19 -6.32 4.72
C CYS A 116 -17.12 -4.88 4.17
N ALA A 117 -18.17 -4.37 3.52
CA ALA A 117 -18.18 -2.98 3.05
C ALA A 117 -18.23 -2.00 4.23
N ASN A 118 -17.54 -0.86 4.11
CA ASN A 118 -17.50 0.19 5.13
C ASN A 118 -18.44 1.34 4.74
N PHE A 119 -19.47 1.61 5.54
CA PHE A 119 -20.38 2.74 5.38
C PHE A 119 -20.31 3.73 6.55
N ASN A 120 -19.21 3.78 7.29
CA ASN A 120 -19.13 4.60 8.50
C ASN A 120 -19.30 6.10 8.18
N GLY A 121 -20.07 6.82 9.00
CA GLY A 121 -20.34 8.24 8.83
C GLY A 121 -21.07 8.62 7.52
N THR A 122 -21.58 7.66 6.75
CA THR A 122 -22.28 7.90 5.48
C THR A 122 -23.72 8.38 5.71
N GLU A 123 -24.21 9.31 4.88
CA GLU A 123 -25.64 9.66 4.78
C GLU A 123 -26.37 8.63 3.89
N LEU A 124 -27.31 7.87 4.46
CA LEU A 124 -27.99 6.73 3.82
C LEU A 124 -29.52 6.83 3.89
N ASP A 125 -30.07 8.05 3.98
CA ASP A 125 -31.51 8.25 4.07
C ASP A 125 -32.19 7.81 2.76
N GLY A 126 -33.18 6.92 2.86
CA GLY A 126 -33.92 6.39 1.71
C GLY A 126 -33.14 5.43 0.80
N THR A 127 -31.94 5.00 1.19
CA THR A 127 -31.14 4.01 0.44
C THR A 127 -31.83 2.64 0.40
N ASP A 128 -31.84 1.98 -0.76
CA ASP A 128 -32.47 0.68 -0.97
C ASP A 128 -31.43 -0.44 -0.99
N PHE A 129 -31.39 -1.29 0.05
CA PHE A 129 -30.50 -2.44 0.15
C PHE A 129 -31.20 -3.78 -0.16
N GLY A 130 -32.42 -3.77 -0.72
CA GLY A 130 -33.22 -4.99 -0.94
C GLY A 130 -32.41 -6.15 -1.53
N ASP A 131 -32.49 -7.34 -0.95
CA ASP A 131 -31.81 -8.56 -1.41
C ASP A 131 -30.26 -8.51 -1.55
N SER A 132 -29.60 -7.45 -1.05
CA SER A 132 -28.14 -7.37 -0.99
C SER A 132 -27.52 -8.22 0.13
N ASN A 133 -26.25 -8.61 -0.01
CA ASN A 133 -25.51 -9.33 1.03
C ASN A 133 -24.64 -8.36 1.84
N LEU A 134 -25.05 -8.07 3.09
CA LEU A 134 -24.37 -7.14 4.00
C LEU A 134 -23.53 -7.85 5.09
N THR A 135 -23.14 -9.10 4.88
CA THR A 135 -22.34 -9.87 5.87
C THR A 135 -21.09 -9.09 6.28
N ASP A 136 -20.92 -8.83 7.58
CA ASP A 136 -19.82 -8.06 8.16
C ASP A 136 -19.65 -6.61 7.65
N ALA A 137 -20.64 -6.06 6.94
CA ALA A 137 -20.64 -4.65 6.56
C ALA A 137 -20.75 -3.75 7.80
N GLN A 138 -20.05 -2.62 7.80
CA GLN A 138 -19.98 -1.70 8.94
C GLN A 138 -20.81 -0.44 8.69
N PHE A 139 -21.66 -0.10 9.66
CA PHE A 139 -22.54 1.07 9.65
C PHE A 139 -22.44 1.78 11.01
N ILE A 140 -21.33 2.50 11.23
CA ILE A 140 -21.05 3.23 12.46
C ILE A 140 -21.36 4.72 12.28
N ASN A 141 -22.13 5.31 13.19
CA ASN A 141 -22.54 6.73 13.16
C ASN A 141 -23.29 7.12 11.87
N VAL A 142 -24.16 6.24 11.35
CA VAL A 142 -24.89 6.50 10.10
C VAL A 142 -26.35 6.86 10.32
N ASN A 143 -26.92 7.59 9.36
CA ASN A 143 -28.36 7.82 9.28
C ASN A 143 -28.99 6.95 8.18
N LEU A 144 -29.75 5.94 8.58
CA LEU A 144 -30.51 5.01 7.73
C LEU A 144 -32.02 5.26 7.79
N SER A 145 -32.42 6.49 8.13
CA SER A 145 -33.84 6.85 8.12
C SER A 145 -34.45 6.52 6.75
N THR A 146 -35.68 6.01 6.72
CA THR A 146 -36.38 5.65 5.47
C THR A 146 -35.70 4.65 4.52
N ALA A 147 -34.52 4.10 4.87
CA ALA A 147 -33.82 3.10 4.08
C ALA A 147 -34.64 1.79 4.00
N LYS A 148 -34.39 0.99 2.97
CA LYS A 148 -35.00 -0.33 2.82
C LYS A 148 -33.98 -1.43 3.12
N LEU A 149 -34.30 -2.31 4.06
CA LEU A 149 -33.48 -3.45 4.47
C LEU A 149 -34.39 -4.69 4.59
N THR A 150 -33.80 -5.88 4.54
CA THR A 150 -34.48 -7.13 4.93
C THR A 150 -34.20 -7.45 6.40
N GLU A 151 -35.01 -8.31 7.00
CA GLU A 151 -34.81 -8.70 8.41
C GLU A 151 -33.44 -9.40 8.63
N ASN A 152 -33.03 -10.27 7.71
CA ASN A 152 -31.76 -11.01 7.78
C ASN A 152 -30.53 -10.08 7.75
N GLN A 153 -30.58 -9.03 6.93
CA GLN A 153 -29.48 -8.05 6.79
C GLN A 153 -29.15 -7.32 8.10
N ARG A 154 -30.13 -7.14 9.01
CA ARG A 154 -29.89 -6.49 10.31
C ARG A 154 -29.02 -7.32 11.25
N TYR A 155 -29.00 -8.64 11.07
CA TYR A 155 -28.18 -9.57 11.86
C TYR A 155 -26.81 -9.82 11.21
N GLN A 156 -26.69 -9.61 9.90
CA GLN A 156 -25.46 -9.82 9.13
C GLN A 156 -24.50 -8.63 9.18
N ALA A 157 -25.02 -7.41 9.32
CA ALA A 157 -24.22 -6.19 9.36
C ALA A 157 -24.04 -5.65 10.79
N LYS A 158 -22.98 -4.85 10.99
CA LYS A 158 -22.63 -4.22 12.27
C LYS A 158 -23.12 -2.78 12.29
N PHE A 159 -24.11 -2.50 13.14
CA PHE A 159 -24.65 -1.16 13.34
C PHE A 159 -24.26 -0.65 14.74
N GLU A 160 -23.52 0.46 14.80
CA GLU A 160 -23.16 1.12 16.06
C GLU A 160 -23.48 2.61 15.98
N ASN A 161 -24.13 3.17 16.98
CA ASN A 161 -24.50 4.60 17.03
C ASN A 161 -25.28 5.10 15.80
N SER A 162 -26.10 4.25 15.19
CA SER A 162 -26.79 4.53 13.92
C SER A 162 -28.30 4.68 14.10
N THR A 163 -28.92 5.59 13.33
CA THR A 163 -30.35 5.90 13.42
C THR A 163 -31.16 5.21 12.32
N MET A 164 -32.27 4.54 12.67
CA MET A 164 -33.13 3.76 11.75
C MET A 164 -34.61 4.14 11.85
N SER A 165 -34.91 5.44 11.88
CA SER A 165 -36.28 5.94 11.99
C SER A 165 -37.03 5.73 10.68
N ASN A 166 -38.19 5.05 10.70
CA ASN A 166 -39.02 4.76 9.51
C ASN A 166 -38.35 3.91 8.42
N THR A 167 -37.31 3.14 8.75
CA THR A 167 -36.71 2.14 7.85
C THR A 167 -37.73 1.04 7.56
N THR A 168 -38.01 0.75 6.29
CA THR A 168 -38.93 -0.33 5.91
C THR A 168 -38.19 -1.66 5.90
N VAL A 169 -38.69 -2.64 6.67
CA VAL A 169 -38.14 -4.00 6.72
C VAL A 169 -39.10 -4.95 6.00
N SER A 170 -38.65 -5.61 4.93
CA SER A 170 -39.42 -6.67 4.25
C SER A 170 -39.03 -8.06 4.77
N ASP A 171 -39.98 -9.02 4.72
CA ASP A 171 -39.84 -10.37 5.30
C ASP A 171 -38.97 -11.36 4.49
N GLY A 172 -38.32 -10.89 3.42
CA GLY A 172 -37.34 -11.68 2.66
C GLY A 172 -37.91 -12.91 1.93
N THR A 173 -39.22 -13.02 1.74
CA THR A 173 -39.79 -14.14 0.97
C THR A 173 -39.92 -13.78 -0.51
N THR A 174 -38.93 -14.18 -1.33
CA THR A 174 -39.10 -15.11 -2.47
C THR A 174 -37.89 -15.10 -3.43
N HIS A 175 -37.42 -16.33 -3.72
CA HIS A 175 -36.59 -16.83 -4.84
C HIS A 175 -35.19 -17.29 -4.44
N SER A 176 -35.10 -18.59 -4.13
CA SER A 176 -33.90 -19.40 -4.27
C SER A 176 -33.27 -19.21 -5.66
N PRO A 177 -31.95 -19.25 -5.82
CA PRO A 177 -31.32 -19.10 -7.13
C PRO A 177 -31.56 -20.37 -7.96
N SER A 178 -32.63 -20.37 -8.77
CA SER A 178 -32.82 -21.36 -9.82
C SER A 178 -32.05 -20.94 -11.07
N THR A 179 -31.29 -21.88 -11.63
CA THR A 179 -30.64 -21.83 -12.95
C THR A 179 -31.61 -21.34 -14.02
N VAL A 180 -31.27 -20.27 -14.75
CA VAL A 180 -32.01 -19.81 -15.92
C VAL A 180 -31.07 -19.77 -17.13
N ASP A 181 -31.43 -20.56 -18.14
CA ASP A 181 -30.80 -20.66 -19.46
C ASP A 181 -30.83 -19.32 -20.25
N MET A 182 -29.81 -19.11 -21.10
CA MET A 182 -29.67 -17.93 -21.97
C MET A 182 -30.47 -18.04 -23.28
N PRO A 183 -31.01 -16.93 -23.84
CA PRO A 183 -31.44 -16.88 -25.23
C PRO A 183 -30.28 -16.44 -26.17
N SER A 184 -30.23 -17.04 -27.36
CA SER A 184 -29.20 -16.91 -28.38
C SER A 184 -29.28 -15.64 -29.23
N THR A 185 -28.13 -15.21 -29.74
CA THR A 185 -27.89 -14.05 -30.62
C THR A 185 -28.35 -14.27 -32.06
N SER A 186 -29.31 -13.47 -32.53
CA SER A 186 -29.47 -13.14 -33.96
C SER A 186 -30.34 -11.90 -34.11
N ASP A 187 -29.77 -10.79 -34.59
CA ASP A 187 -30.26 -10.03 -35.75
C ASP A 187 -29.82 -8.55 -35.78
N VAL A 188 -29.13 -8.21 -36.88
CA VAL A 188 -29.12 -6.94 -37.64
C VAL A 188 -28.03 -5.88 -37.33
N GLU A 189 -27.03 -5.85 -38.23
CA GLU A 189 -26.22 -4.68 -38.61
C GLU A 189 -26.97 -3.74 -39.59
N THR A 190 -26.59 -2.46 -39.59
CA THR A 190 -26.44 -1.46 -40.71
C THR A 190 -26.63 -0.04 -40.12
N SER A 191 -25.93 1.08 -40.44
CA SER A 191 -25.04 1.54 -41.52
C SER A 191 -24.27 2.84 -41.08
N ILE A 192 -23.34 3.30 -41.93
CA ILE A 192 -22.20 4.25 -41.75
C ILE A 192 -22.53 5.71 -42.17
N ASP A 193 -21.95 6.75 -41.52
CA ASP A 193 -21.16 7.86 -42.15
C ASP A 193 -20.79 9.02 -41.19
N THR A 194 -19.50 9.47 -41.16
CA THR A 194 -19.01 10.84 -40.77
C THR A 194 -17.45 10.97 -40.64
N VAL A 195 -16.67 10.27 -41.46
CA VAL A 195 -15.18 10.27 -41.38
C VAL A 195 -14.53 11.60 -41.86
N ALA A 196 -15.24 12.47 -42.57
CA ALA A 196 -14.64 13.66 -43.19
C ALA A 196 -14.38 14.84 -42.22
N THR A 197 -15.07 14.92 -41.08
CA THR A 197 -14.96 16.08 -40.15
C THR A 197 -13.83 15.92 -39.13
N ALA A 198 -13.46 14.68 -38.78
CA ALA A 198 -12.46 14.38 -37.76
C ALA A 198 -11.02 14.72 -38.17
N ASN A 199 -10.71 14.63 -39.47
CA ASN A 199 -9.34 14.86 -39.97
C ASN A 199 -8.96 16.35 -40.03
N LYS A 200 -9.92 17.29 -40.03
CA LYS A 200 -9.64 18.74 -39.96
C LYS A 200 -9.30 19.22 -38.55
N VAL A 201 -9.83 18.56 -37.52
CA VAL A 201 -9.58 18.89 -36.10
C VAL A 201 -8.22 18.33 -35.64
N ARG A 202 -7.84 17.15 -36.14
CA ARG A 202 -6.59 16.47 -35.79
C ARG A 202 -5.33 17.30 -36.10
N ASN A 203 -5.32 18.06 -37.19
CA ASN A 203 -4.15 18.82 -37.64
C ASN A 203 -4.00 20.20 -36.94
N ILE A 204 -5.00 20.66 -36.19
CA ILE A 204 -4.91 21.92 -35.43
C ILE A 204 -4.37 21.67 -34.01
N ILE A 205 -4.60 20.49 -33.43
CA ILE A 205 -4.24 20.16 -32.05
C ILE A 205 -2.78 19.72 -31.90
N THR A 206 -2.19 19.06 -32.90
CA THR A 206 -0.81 18.55 -32.83
C THR A 206 0.28 19.62 -32.86
N ASN A 207 -0.03 20.86 -33.24
CA ASN A 207 0.97 21.91 -33.43
C ASN A 207 1.04 22.98 -32.32
N THR A 208 0.30 22.88 -31.21
CA THR A 208 0.25 24.00 -30.24
C THR A 208 0.40 23.64 -28.75
N LEU A 209 0.37 22.37 -28.32
CA LEU A 209 0.52 22.04 -26.89
C LEU A 209 1.38 20.79 -26.66
N ASN A 210 2.67 21.00 -26.37
CA ASN A 210 3.57 19.99 -25.80
C ASN A 210 3.18 19.68 -24.34
N ILE A 211 2.15 18.87 -24.12
CA ILE A 211 1.78 18.39 -22.77
C ILE A 211 1.46 16.89 -22.84
N SER A 212 2.33 16.07 -22.24
CA SER A 212 2.16 14.62 -22.13
C SER A 212 1.05 14.25 -21.11
N PRO A 213 0.15 13.29 -21.41
CA PRO A 213 -0.94 12.89 -20.50
C PRO A 213 -0.45 12.08 -19.28
N CYS A 214 -1.18 12.19 -18.16
CA CYS A 214 -0.91 11.54 -16.86
C CYS A 214 -0.60 10.04 -16.98
N ALA A 215 0.53 9.64 -16.40
CA ALA A 215 1.05 8.28 -16.43
C ALA A 215 0.19 7.32 -15.58
N THR A 216 -0.12 6.16 -16.16
CA THR A 216 -0.59 4.94 -15.48
C THR A 216 0.30 4.61 -14.28
N ARG A 217 -0.26 4.13 -13.15
CA ARG A 217 0.52 3.60 -12.01
C ARG A 217 1.56 2.61 -12.54
N ASN A 218 2.82 3.01 -12.58
CA ASN A 218 3.89 2.11 -12.95
C ASN A 218 4.18 1.23 -11.73
N LYS A 219 3.46 0.10 -11.62
CA LYS A 219 3.73 -0.93 -10.60
C LYS A 219 5.03 -1.70 -10.89
N ASN A 220 5.68 -1.42 -12.01
CA ASN A 220 6.95 -2.02 -12.43
C ASN A 220 8.11 -1.14 -11.94
N GLY A 221 9.06 -1.77 -11.27
CA GLY A 221 10.25 -1.09 -10.77
C GLY A 221 11.30 -0.91 -11.85
N THR A 222 12.11 0.13 -11.73
CA THR A 222 13.34 0.30 -12.51
C THR A 222 14.52 -0.24 -11.71
N THR A 223 15.40 -1.01 -12.35
CA THR A 223 16.62 -1.46 -11.67
C THR A 223 17.60 -0.31 -11.58
N ILE A 224 18.07 -0.02 -10.37
CA ILE A 224 19.05 1.04 -10.11
C ILE A 224 20.41 0.51 -9.64
N ALA A 225 20.50 -0.76 -9.24
CA ALA A 225 21.76 -1.45 -8.95
C ALA A 225 21.58 -2.98 -9.08
N GLY A 226 22.65 -3.69 -9.44
CA GLY A 226 22.61 -5.13 -9.69
C GLY A 226 21.92 -5.51 -11.00
N ASN A 227 21.56 -6.78 -11.17
CA ASN A 227 20.95 -7.28 -12.40
C ASN A 227 19.78 -8.24 -12.11
N PRO A 228 18.51 -7.81 -12.25
CA PRO A 228 17.35 -8.62 -11.91
C PRO A 228 17.18 -9.87 -12.80
N ASN A 229 17.75 -9.85 -14.01
CA ASN A 229 17.59 -10.89 -15.03
C ASN A 229 18.86 -11.72 -15.22
N GLY A 230 19.95 -11.38 -14.52
CA GLY A 230 21.25 -12.03 -14.65
C GLY A 230 21.56 -12.99 -13.50
N SER A 231 22.63 -13.77 -13.67
CA SER A 231 23.23 -14.53 -12.58
C SER A 231 23.84 -13.60 -11.53
N GLU A 232 23.85 -14.05 -10.28
CA GLU A 232 24.63 -13.41 -9.23
C GLU A 232 26.09 -13.25 -9.67
N GLY A 233 26.72 -12.13 -9.32
CA GLY A 233 28.10 -11.84 -9.65
C GLY A 233 28.84 -11.15 -8.51
N SER A 234 30.16 -11.07 -8.63
CA SER A 234 31.05 -10.42 -7.66
C SER A 234 31.58 -9.06 -8.14
N ASP A 235 31.30 -8.68 -9.39
CA ASP A 235 31.71 -7.39 -9.95
C ASP A 235 30.97 -6.25 -9.26
N LEU A 236 31.51 -5.04 -9.33
CA LEU A 236 30.93 -3.86 -8.66
C LEU A 236 29.56 -3.43 -9.21
N SER A 237 29.16 -3.92 -10.38
CA SER A 237 27.82 -3.73 -10.96
C SER A 237 26.82 -4.84 -10.63
N SER A 238 27.28 -5.91 -9.98
CA SER A 238 26.47 -7.09 -9.65
C SER A 238 26.33 -7.28 -8.14
N LEU A 239 25.19 -7.84 -7.74
CA LEU A 239 24.84 -8.07 -6.34
C LEU A 239 24.50 -9.54 -6.12
N LYS A 240 24.79 -10.04 -4.91
CA LYS A 240 24.51 -11.40 -4.48
C LYS A 240 23.80 -11.38 -3.13
N GLY A 241 22.47 -11.53 -3.14
CA GLY A 241 21.66 -11.43 -1.95
C GLY A 241 21.76 -10.06 -1.27
N PRO A 242 21.48 -8.94 -1.96
CA PRO A 242 21.50 -7.65 -1.31
C PRO A 242 20.37 -7.59 -0.27
N ARG A 243 20.70 -7.52 1.01
CA ARG A 243 19.72 -7.54 2.10
C ARG A 243 19.36 -6.13 2.55
N GLY A 244 20.09 -5.58 3.52
CA GLY A 244 19.86 -4.24 4.03
C GLY A 244 20.21 -3.18 2.99
N ILE A 245 19.34 -2.18 2.88
CA ILE A 245 19.60 -0.99 2.07
C ILE A 245 19.36 0.27 2.87
N LEU A 246 20.04 1.33 2.46
CA LEU A 246 19.91 2.65 3.04
C LEU A 246 20.04 3.68 1.91
N VAL A 247 19.17 4.68 1.92
CA VAL A 247 19.26 5.84 1.04
C VAL A 247 19.68 7.04 1.86
N ASP A 248 20.86 7.59 1.58
CA ASP A 248 21.32 8.83 2.19
C ASP A 248 20.67 10.02 1.49
N LEU A 249 19.60 10.53 2.11
CA LEU A 249 18.84 11.68 1.62
C LEU A 249 19.66 12.98 1.62
N GLY A 250 20.71 13.08 2.45
CA GLY A 250 21.58 14.24 2.53
C GLY A 250 22.71 14.24 1.50
N ASP A 251 22.91 13.15 0.76
CA ASP A 251 23.93 13.02 -0.28
C ASP A 251 23.30 12.57 -1.60
N SER A 252 22.36 13.37 -2.11
CA SER A 252 21.71 13.19 -3.42
C SER A 252 21.18 11.76 -3.65
N ASN A 253 20.50 11.20 -2.63
CA ASN A 253 19.96 9.83 -2.63
C ASN A 253 21.04 8.74 -2.84
N THR A 254 22.26 8.94 -2.34
CA THR A 254 23.30 7.91 -2.41
C THR A 254 22.82 6.63 -1.72
N LEU A 255 22.86 5.51 -2.45
CA LEU A 255 22.34 4.23 -2.01
C LEU A 255 23.48 3.38 -1.45
N TYR A 256 23.34 2.92 -0.21
CA TYR A 256 24.20 1.90 0.38
C TYR A 256 23.50 0.55 0.33
N VAL A 257 24.21 -0.48 -0.13
CA VAL A 257 23.70 -1.82 -0.31
C VAL A 257 24.58 -2.80 0.44
N VAL A 258 23.96 -3.59 1.31
CA VAL A 258 24.59 -4.74 1.96
C VAL A 258 24.55 -5.92 1.00
N ASP A 259 25.64 -6.15 0.30
CA ASP A 259 25.83 -7.26 -0.63
C ASP A 259 26.28 -8.51 0.16
N GLU A 260 25.33 -9.14 0.86
CA GLU A 260 25.60 -10.18 1.88
C GLU A 260 26.46 -11.31 1.33
N GLY A 261 26.10 -11.84 0.16
CA GLY A 261 26.78 -12.99 -0.44
C GLY A 261 28.20 -12.68 -0.89
N ASN A 262 28.48 -11.42 -1.24
CA ASN A 262 29.82 -10.93 -1.54
C ASN A 262 30.54 -10.31 -0.34
N LYS A 263 29.93 -10.36 0.86
CA LYS A 263 30.58 -9.97 2.12
C LYS A 263 31.08 -8.52 2.15
N ARG A 264 30.32 -7.61 1.55
CA ARG A 264 30.71 -6.20 1.37
C ARG A 264 29.54 -5.24 1.47
N ILE A 265 29.85 -3.97 1.68
CA ILE A 265 28.93 -2.85 1.47
C ILE A 265 29.38 -2.08 0.23
N LEU A 266 28.46 -1.90 -0.71
CA LEU A 266 28.65 -1.02 -1.86
C LEU A 266 27.85 0.26 -1.67
N LYS A 267 28.38 1.39 -2.14
CA LYS A 267 27.62 2.63 -2.33
C LYS A 267 27.47 2.94 -3.82
N PHE A 268 26.31 3.44 -4.21
CA PHE A 268 25.98 3.84 -5.57
C PHE A 268 25.48 5.27 -5.52
N LYS A 269 26.11 6.19 -6.27
CA LYS A 269 25.50 7.50 -6.49
C LYS A 269 24.38 7.37 -7.52
N GLN A 270 23.45 8.32 -7.50
CA GLN A 270 22.34 8.32 -8.43
C GLN A 270 22.81 8.25 -9.89
N GLY A 271 22.36 7.23 -10.62
CA GLY A 271 22.71 7.00 -12.03
C GLY A 271 23.98 6.19 -12.27
N GLU A 272 24.76 5.87 -11.23
CA GLU A 272 25.92 4.98 -11.35
C GLU A 272 25.49 3.51 -11.42
N ILE A 273 26.08 2.77 -12.37
CA ILE A 273 25.84 1.32 -12.51
C ILE A 273 26.85 0.52 -11.67
N ASN A 274 28.07 1.03 -11.53
CA ASN A 274 29.12 0.41 -10.72
C ASN A 274 29.13 1.01 -9.33
N GLY A 275 29.00 0.17 -8.30
CA GLY A 275 29.14 0.60 -6.92
C GLY A 275 30.60 0.85 -6.53
N GLN A 276 30.80 1.64 -5.49
CA GLN A 276 32.09 1.78 -4.82
C GLN A 276 32.06 0.96 -3.52
N ALA A 277 33.06 0.10 -3.30
CA ALA A 277 33.20 -0.61 -2.04
C ALA A 277 33.51 0.36 -0.90
N VAL A 278 32.76 0.25 0.20
CA VAL A 278 32.93 1.06 1.41
C VAL A 278 33.45 0.22 2.57
N ALA A 279 33.07 -1.06 2.60
CA ALA A 279 33.58 -2.05 3.55
C ALA A 279 33.57 -3.43 2.90
N GLU A 280 34.59 -4.24 3.17
CA GLU A 280 34.80 -5.56 2.56
C GLU A 280 35.23 -6.58 3.62
N ASN A 281 35.25 -7.87 3.26
CA ASN A 281 35.61 -8.99 4.15
C ASN A 281 34.72 -9.10 5.39
N LEU A 282 33.46 -8.70 5.27
CA LEU A 282 32.47 -8.75 6.35
C LEU A 282 31.96 -10.18 6.54
N THR A 283 31.58 -10.53 7.77
CA THR A 283 30.96 -11.84 8.04
C THR A 283 29.47 -11.67 8.26
N ARG A 284 28.66 -12.20 7.32
CA ARG A 284 27.18 -12.13 7.30
C ARG A 284 26.66 -10.71 7.56
N PRO A 285 27.05 -9.72 6.73
CA PRO A 285 26.49 -8.38 6.89
C PRO A 285 25.02 -8.39 6.48
N VAL A 286 24.15 -7.81 7.30
CA VAL A 286 22.71 -7.72 7.00
C VAL A 286 22.16 -6.33 7.24
N GLY A 287 22.11 -5.89 8.50
CA GLY A 287 21.63 -4.55 8.83
C GLY A 287 22.64 -3.46 8.48
N VAL A 288 22.14 -2.33 7.99
CA VAL A 288 22.93 -1.13 7.66
C VAL A 288 22.20 0.13 8.07
N PHE A 289 22.94 1.12 8.57
CA PHE A 289 22.40 2.43 8.92
C PHE A 289 23.48 3.50 8.78
N ILE A 290 23.10 4.76 8.53
CA ILE A 290 24.03 5.90 8.58
C ILE A 290 23.50 6.93 9.57
N ASP A 291 24.37 7.42 10.46
CA ASP A 291 24.01 8.53 11.35
C ASP A 291 24.15 9.89 10.64
N ASN A 292 23.72 10.96 11.31
CA ASN A 292 23.80 12.32 10.79
C ASN A 292 25.24 12.79 10.51
N ASP A 293 26.23 12.20 11.20
CA ASP A 293 27.66 12.46 11.02
C ASP A 293 28.27 11.61 9.90
N LYS A 294 27.44 10.92 9.11
CA LYS A 294 27.82 10.04 7.99
C LYS A 294 28.61 8.80 8.41
N ASN A 295 28.56 8.41 9.68
CA ASN A 295 29.15 7.15 10.10
C ASN A 295 28.24 5.98 9.69
N LEU A 296 28.84 4.96 9.08
CA LEU A 296 28.15 3.77 8.61
C LEU A 296 28.17 2.69 9.70
N TYR A 297 26.99 2.19 10.05
CA TYR A 297 26.81 1.09 10.99
C TYR A 297 26.42 -0.16 10.24
N VAL A 298 27.08 -1.29 10.54
CA VAL A 298 26.89 -2.55 9.81
C VAL A 298 26.82 -3.70 10.79
N GLY A 299 25.78 -4.52 10.69
CA GLY A 299 25.69 -5.79 11.42
C GLY A 299 26.76 -6.74 10.92
N HIS A 300 27.49 -7.41 11.81
CA HIS A 300 28.62 -8.26 11.45
C HIS A 300 28.73 -9.44 12.43
N SER A 301 27.92 -10.50 12.25
CA SER A 301 28.05 -11.78 12.97
C SER A 301 28.35 -11.68 14.48
N GLY A 302 27.35 -11.27 15.29
CA GLY A 302 27.50 -11.13 16.75
C GLY A 302 28.06 -9.80 17.24
N LYS A 303 28.20 -8.83 16.34
CA LYS A 303 28.60 -7.45 16.65
C LYS A 303 28.01 -6.47 15.65
N VAL A 304 28.03 -5.19 15.99
CA VAL A 304 27.79 -4.08 15.05
C VAL A 304 29.08 -3.27 14.95
N LEU A 305 29.51 -3.02 13.72
CA LEU A 305 30.67 -2.20 13.40
C LEU A 305 30.22 -0.79 13.02
N LYS A 306 30.94 0.23 13.49
CA LYS A 306 30.82 1.64 13.07
C LYS A 306 32.06 2.03 12.26
N PHE A 307 31.85 2.48 11.03
CA PHE A 307 32.88 3.03 10.15
C PHE A 307 32.71 4.54 10.10
N ARG A 308 33.80 5.29 10.32
CA ARG A 308 33.79 6.73 10.08
C ARG A 308 33.83 7.01 8.57
N PRO A 309 33.35 8.17 8.10
CA PRO A 309 33.47 8.55 6.69
C PRO A 309 34.90 8.37 6.17
N ASN A 310 35.03 7.79 4.98
CA ASN A 310 36.31 7.55 4.29
C ASN A 310 37.31 6.65 5.05
N THR A 311 36.82 5.77 5.93
CA THR A 311 37.64 4.76 6.61
C THR A 311 37.21 3.36 6.20
N SER A 312 38.16 2.42 6.13
CA SER A 312 37.91 0.99 5.85
C SER A 312 37.92 0.12 7.12
N VAL A 313 38.26 0.71 8.27
CA VAL A 313 38.35 0.01 9.56
C VAL A 313 37.19 0.41 10.45
N GLY A 314 36.32 -0.57 10.75
CA GLY A 314 35.20 -0.39 11.65
C GLY A 314 35.58 -0.65 13.10
N VAL A 315 35.03 0.13 14.03
CA VAL A 315 35.12 -0.10 15.47
C VAL A 315 33.87 -0.81 15.97
N ILE A 316 34.00 -1.68 16.97
CA ILE A 316 32.84 -2.36 17.57
C ILE A 316 32.07 -1.36 18.44
N VAL A 317 30.76 -1.27 18.23
CA VAL A 317 29.86 -0.37 19.00
C VAL A 317 28.75 -1.12 19.74
N ALA A 318 28.52 -2.40 19.42
CA ALA A 318 27.64 -3.29 20.15
C ALA A 318 28.08 -4.74 19.96
N GLY A 319 27.86 -5.58 20.97
CA GLY A 319 28.32 -6.97 20.99
C GLY A 319 29.84 -7.10 21.04
N GLY A 320 30.41 -8.08 20.33
CA GLY A 320 31.86 -8.30 20.28
C GLY A 320 32.41 -9.21 21.39
N ASN A 321 31.58 -9.60 22.37
CA ASN A 321 31.93 -10.53 23.45
C ASN A 321 31.58 -11.99 23.11
N GLY A 322 31.80 -12.37 21.85
CA GLY A 322 31.35 -13.64 21.29
C GLY A 322 29.87 -13.65 20.90
N VAL A 323 29.49 -14.61 20.07
CA VAL A 323 28.09 -14.84 19.67
C VAL A 323 27.34 -15.48 20.83
N GLY A 324 26.19 -14.92 21.19
CA GLY A 324 25.37 -15.48 22.25
C GLY A 324 24.11 -14.68 22.53
N SER A 325 23.51 -14.93 23.69
CA SER A 325 22.23 -14.36 24.11
C SER A 325 22.32 -13.50 25.37
N GLY A 326 23.52 -13.36 25.96
CA GLY A 326 23.74 -12.38 27.03
C GLY A 326 23.48 -10.95 26.52
N LEU A 327 23.17 -10.01 27.42
CA LEU A 327 22.98 -8.61 27.04
C LEU A 327 24.29 -7.92 26.61
N HIS A 328 25.46 -8.47 26.95
CA HIS A 328 26.76 -8.05 26.41
C HIS A 328 27.12 -8.74 25.08
N GLN A 329 26.24 -9.59 24.56
CA GLN A 329 26.44 -10.35 23.33
C GLN A 329 25.34 -10.04 22.32
N LEU A 330 25.61 -10.34 21.06
CA LEU A 330 24.59 -10.36 20.00
C LEU A 330 24.61 -11.73 19.33
N SER A 331 23.47 -12.12 18.77
CA SER A 331 23.37 -13.30 17.93
C SER A 331 24.10 -13.13 16.59
N ILE A 332 24.34 -14.24 15.91
CA ILE A 332 25.02 -14.26 14.61
C ILE A 332 24.26 -13.48 13.52
N HIS A 333 22.96 -13.22 13.71
CA HIS A 333 22.10 -12.60 12.71
C HIS A 333 21.40 -11.35 13.28
N THR A 334 21.83 -10.18 12.81
CA THR A 334 21.37 -8.86 13.25
C THR A 334 20.77 -8.08 12.07
N PRO A 335 19.56 -8.45 11.61
CA PRO A 335 19.00 -7.94 10.36
C PRO A 335 18.58 -6.47 10.39
N GLY A 336 17.99 -6.02 11.49
CA GLY A 336 17.48 -4.66 11.64
C GLY A 336 18.39 -3.82 12.53
N LEU A 337 18.86 -2.68 12.01
CA LEU A 337 19.60 -1.67 12.76
C LEU A 337 18.93 -0.31 12.59
N MET A 338 18.80 0.44 13.68
CA MET A 338 18.37 1.84 13.65
C MET A 338 19.05 2.61 14.77
N ILE A 339 19.30 3.90 14.54
CA ILE A 339 19.85 4.79 15.55
C ILE A 339 18.88 5.93 15.78
N ASP A 340 18.59 6.23 17.05
CA ASP A 340 17.76 7.38 17.41
C ASP A 340 18.58 8.68 17.46
N GLN A 341 17.89 9.80 17.65
CA GLN A 341 18.51 11.14 17.76
C GLN A 341 19.50 11.28 18.94
N ASN A 342 19.47 10.37 19.91
CA ASN A 342 20.40 10.34 21.05
C ASN A 342 21.59 9.39 20.81
N ASN A 343 21.75 8.91 19.58
CA ASN A 343 22.75 7.91 19.18
C ASN A 343 22.59 6.53 19.84
N ASN A 344 21.41 6.20 20.35
CA ASN A 344 21.15 4.84 20.83
C ASN A 344 20.94 3.92 19.63
N LEU A 345 21.68 2.80 19.60
CA LEU A 345 21.59 1.79 18.57
C LEU A 345 20.56 0.72 18.98
N TYR A 346 19.51 0.58 18.19
CA TYR A 346 18.53 -0.50 18.30
C TYR A 346 18.92 -1.61 17.34
N VAL A 347 18.91 -2.85 17.85
CA VAL A 347 19.28 -4.05 17.11
C VAL A 347 18.15 -5.05 17.20
N SER A 348 17.64 -5.45 16.04
CA SER A 348 16.76 -6.62 15.92
C SER A 348 17.62 -7.88 15.94
N GLU A 349 17.39 -8.74 16.93
CA GLU A 349 18.10 -10.01 17.04
C GLU A 349 17.20 -11.17 16.64
N HIS A 350 17.44 -11.66 15.43
CA HIS A 350 16.66 -12.71 14.79
C HIS A 350 16.64 -14.00 15.63
N GLU A 351 17.81 -14.54 15.96
CA GLU A 351 17.93 -15.83 16.68
C GLU A 351 17.55 -15.73 18.16
N ASN A 352 17.79 -14.57 18.79
CA ASN A 352 17.48 -14.37 20.20
C ASN A 352 16.03 -13.90 20.44
N HIS A 353 15.25 -13.68 19.37
CA HIS A 353 13.83 -13.30 19.41
C HIS A 353 13.54 -12.03 20.21
N ARG A 354 14.41 -11.02 20.06
CA ARG A 354 14.35 -9.80 20.87
C ARG A 354 14.85 -8.58 20.11
N ILE A 355 14.48 -7.41 20.60
CA ILE A 355 15.07 -6.13 20.22
C ILE A 355 15.88 -5.60 21.41
N VAL A 356 17.13 -5.23 21.17
CA VAL A 356 18.01 -4.65 22.20
C VAL A 356 18.46 -3.25 21.81
N LYS A 357 18.50 -2.33 22.79
CA LYS A 357 19.05 -0.98 22.66
C LYS A 357 20.43 -0.93 23.29
N TRP A 358 21.38 -0.34 22.59
CA TRP A 358 22.73 -0.08 23.06
C TRP A 358 22.93 1.43 23.11
N GLU A 359 23.20 1.95 24.29
CA GLU A 359 23.53 3.36 24.45
C GLU A 359 24.98 3.60 24.00
N PRO A 360 25.36 4.82 23.60
CA PRO A 360 26.72 5.12 23.18
C PRO A 360 27.76 4.65 24.21
N ASN A 361 28.74 3.85 23.75
CA ASN A 361 29.81 3.28 24.58
C ASN A 361 29.38 2.26 25.66
N ALA A 362 28.11 1.81 25.64
CA ALA A 362 27.63 0.79 26.58
C ALA A 362 28.34 -0.56 26.36
N GLN A 363 28.63 -1.26 27.45
CA GLN A 363 29.20 -2.62 27.42
C GLN A 363 28.13 -3.72 27.32
N THR A 364 26.88 -3.36 27.62
CA THR A 364 25.71 -4.24 27.59
C THR A 364 24.53 -3.50 26.97
N GLY A 365 23.73 -4.20 26.18
CA GLY A 365 22.44 -3.72 25.72
C GLY A 365 21.35 -3.82 26.78
N ILE A 366 20.22 -3.19 26.48
CA ILE A 366 18.99 -3.16 27.27
C ILE A 366 17.92 -3.85 26.43
N LEU A 367 17.19 -4.81 27.00
CA LEU A 367 16.06 -5.44 26.33
C LEU A 367 14.92 -4.42 26.18
N ILE A 368 14.46 -4.19 24.95
CA ILE A 368 13.39 -3.23 24.64
C ILE A 368 12.09 -3.93 24.26
N ALA A 369 12.16 -5.06 23.56
CA ALA A 369 10.99 -5.82 23.15
C ALA A 369 11.33 -7.30 22.93
N GLY A 370 10.34 -8.17 23.01
CA GLY A 370 10.54 -9.62 22.91
C GLY A 370 11.07 -10.25 24.20
N LYS A 371 11.39 -11.54 24.11
CA LYS A 371 11.93 -12.31 25.25
C LYS A 371 13.09 -13.17 24.78
N THR A 372 14.26 -12.94 25.38
CA THR A 372 15.50 -13.64 25.04
C THR A 372 15.31 -15.15 25.01
N ASN A 373 15.67 -15.78 23.90
CA ASN A 373 15.57 -17.23 23.66
C ASN A 373 14.16 -17.81 23.84
N SER A 374 13.12 -17.00 23.71
CA SER A 374 11.74 -17.43 23.91
C SER A 374 10.84 -16.87 22.82
N LYS A 375 10.71 -17.62 21.73
CA LYS A 375 9.73 -17.31 20.68
C LYS A 375 8.29 -17.53 21.15
N GLY A 376 7.36 -16.79 20.57
CA GLY A 376 5.93 -16.92 20.84
C GLY A 376 5.09 -16.00 19.97
N LYS A 377 3.76 -16.12 20.06
CA LYS A 377 2.76 -15.33 19.32
C LYS A 377 1.96 -14.36 20.19
N ASP A 378 2.14 -14.41 21.51
CA ASP A 378 1.48 -13.45 22.41
C ASP A 378 2.06 -12.03 22.21
N SER A 379 1.51 -11.06 22.93
CA SER A 379 1.90 -9.65 22.82
C SER A 379 3.33 -9.37 23.31
N ILE A 380 3.94 -10.25 24.11
CA ILE A 380 5.26 -10.03 24.71
C ILE A 380 6.37 -10.68 23.89
N ARG A 381 6.11 -11.86 23.34
CA ARG A 381 7.11 -12.65 22.62
C ARG A 381 7.11 -12.35 21.12
N LEU A 382 8.31 -12.22 20.58
CA LEU A 382 8.57 -12.13 19.13
C LEU A 382 9.04 -13.50 18.62
N ASN A 383 9.06 -13.68 17.31
CA ASN A 383 9.49 -14.90 16.65
C ASN A 383 10.30 -14.54 15.40
N PHE A 384 11.62 -14.58 15.56
CA PHE A 384 12.58 -14.22 14.51
C PHE A 384 12.35 -12.81 13.93
N PRO A 385 12.39 -11.73 14.73
CA PRO A 385 12.17 -10.39 14.19
C PRO A 385 13.23 -10.03 13.14
N GLN A 386 12.83 -9.29 12.10
CA GLN A 386 13.70 -8.87 11.00
C GLN A 386 13.99 -7.37 11.06
N ALA A 387 13.08 -6.53 10.57
CA ALA A 387 13.21 -5.08 10.57
C ALA A 387 12.59 -4.42 11.81
N ILE A 388 13.11 -3.21 12.10
CA ILE A 388 12.63 -2.32 13.15
C ILE A 388 12.53 -0.89 12.63
N VAL A 389 11.55 -0.14 13.13
CA VAL A 389 11.44 1.31 12.96
C VAL A 389 11.16 1.95 14.31
N VAL A 390 11.99 2.90 14.70
CA VAL A 390 11.85 3.72 15.90
C VAL A 390 11.23 5.05 15.48
N ASP A 391 9.94 5.19 15.72
CA ASP A 391 9.24 6.46 15.53
C ASP A 391 9.39 7.30 16.80
N SER A 392 10.38 8.20 16.78
CA SER A 392 10.65 9.08 17.91
C SER A 392 9.61 10.20 18.05
N ILE A 393 8.84 10.51 17.00
CA ILE A 393 7.81 11.56 17.02
C ILE A 393 6.61 11.05 17.83
N HIS A 394 6.20 9.81 17.58
CA HIS A 394 5.07 9.18 18.27
C HIS A 394 5.52 8.25 19.42
N ASN A 395 6.82 8.21 19.75
CA ASN A 395 7.39 7.35 20.79
C ASN A 395 6.95 5.87 20.64
N ALA A 396 7.08 5.32 19.44
CA ALA A 396 6.66 3.95 19.13
C ALA A 396 7.78 3.15 18.45
N LEU A 397 7.88 1.86 18.77
CA LEU A 397 8.76 0.91 18.10
C LEU A 397 7.91 -0.06 17.28
N TYR A 398 8.14 -0.10 15.97
CA TYR A 398 7.53 -1.07 15.06
C TYR A 398 8.52 -2.19 14.77
N VAL A 399 8.04 -3.43 14.78
CA VAL A 399 8.85 -4.63 14.60
C VAL A 399 8.19 -5.55 13.59
N ALA A 400 8.93 -5.94 12.55
CA ALA A 400 8.54 -7.01 11.65
C ALA A 400 8.79 -8.37 12.34
N ASP A 401 7.74 -8.93 12.92
CA ASP A 401 7.74 -10.21 13.64
C ASP A 401 7.57 -11.36 12.62
N CYS A 402 8.63 -11.61 11.84
CA CYS A 402 8.50 -12.20 10.50
C CYS A 402 7.87 -13.60 10.48
N VAL A 403 8.26 -14.50 11.39
CA VAL A 403 7.71 -15.88 11.40
C VAL A 403 6.28 -15.89 11.95
N ASN A 404 5.89 -14.87 12.69
CA ASN A 404 4.50 -14.70 13.11
C ASN A 404 3.65 -13.99 12.06
N SER A 405 4.20 -13.57 10.91
CA SER A 405 3.46 -12.95 9.81
C SER A 405 2.65 -11.72 10.24
N ARG A 406 3.26 -10.86 11.06
CA ARG A 406 2.66 -9.63 11.58
C ARG A 406 3.69 -8.53 11.81
N ILE A 407 3.21 -7.30 11.94
CA ILE A 407 3.96 -6.16 12.44
C ILE A 407 3.45 -5.83 13.85
N GLN A 408 4.34 -5.80 14.82
CA GLN A 408 4.06 -5.43 16.21
C GLN A 408 4.46 -3.97 16.45
N ARG A 409 3.62 -3.19 17.13
CA ARG A 409 3.92 -1.84 17.63
C ARG A 409 4.02 -1.90 19.14
N PHE A 410 5.10 -1.38 19.70
CA PHE A 410 5.30 -1.20 21.14
C PHE A 410 5.27 0.31 21.42
N HIS A 411 4.28 0.74 22.20
CA HIS A 411 4.07 2.14 22.51
C HIS A 411 3.68 2.29 24.00
N PRO A 412 4.48 3.02 24.80
CA PRO A 412 5.71 3.72 24.42
C PRO A 412 6.87 2.77 24.09
N ILE A 413 7.96 3.29 23.51
CA ILE A 413 9.20 2.52 23.33
C ILE A 413 9.67 1.96 24.67
N GLY A 414 9.95 0.65 24.71
CA GLY A 414 10.33 -0.06 25.94
C GLY A 414 9.16 -0.70 26.68
N ASP A 415 7.93 -0.55 26.19
CA ASP A 415 6.82 -1.37 26.68
C ASP A 415 7.08 -2.86 26.41
N THR A 416 6.59 -3.70 27.31
CA THR A 416 6.79 -5.15 27.29
C THR A 416 5.77 -5.86 26.42
N SER A 417 4.62 -5.25 26.14
CA SER A 417 3.58 -5.77 25.26
C SER A 417 3.43 -4.95 23.99
N GLY A 418 3.42 -5.62 22.85
CA GLY A 418 3.13 -5.03 21.56
C GLY A 418 1.72 -5.35 21.08
N GLU A 419 1.14 -4.42 20.34
CA GLU A 419 -0.11 -4.58 19.60
C GLU A 419 0.18 -4.94 18.13
N THR A 420 -0.68 -5.76 17.53
CA THR A 420 -0.57 -6.10 16.11
C THR A 420 -1.21 -5.00 15.27
N VAL A 421 -0.40 -4.30 14.46
CA VAL A 421 -0.86 -3.16 13.63
C VAL A 421 -0.92 -3.48 12.13
N ALA A 422 -0.31 -4.59 11.69
CA ALA A 422 -0.48 -5.09 10.33
C ALA A 422 -0.26 -6.61 10.30
N GLY A 423 -0.98 -7.28 9.39
CA GLY A 423 -1.12 -8.74 9.42
C GLY A 423 -2.03 -9.21 10.57
N ASN A 424 -2.44 -10.47 10.54
CA ASN A 424 -3.33 -11.07 11.55
C ASN A 424 -2.68 -12.23 12.32
N GLY A 425 -1.36 -12.41 12.21
CA GLY A 425 -0.65 -13.50 12.88
C GLY A 425 -0.67 -14.85 12.15
N THR A 426 -1.28 -14.89 10.96
CA THR A 426 -1.36 -16.06 10.09
C THR A 426 -0.73 -15.78 8.73
N GLU A 427 0.01 -16.75 8.24
CA GLU A 427 0.60 -16.72 6.90
C GLU A 427 -0.49 -16.74 5.83
N GLY A 428 -0.35 -15.88 4.82
CA GLY A 428 -1.20 -15.89 3.64
C GLY A 428 -1.04 -14.61 2.82
N ASN A 429 -1.87 -14.46 1.79
CA ASN A 429 -1.80 -13.34 0.83
C ASN A 429 -3.08 -12.49 0.77
N SER A 430 -4.07 -12.78 1.62
CA SER A 430 -5.28 -11.97 1.73
C SER A 430 -4.99 -10.55 2.22
N LEU A 431 -6.00 -9.69 2.21
CA LEU A 431 -5.88 -8.29 2.65
C LEU A 431 -5.38 -8.17 4.09
N PHE A 432 -5.65 -9.15 4.95
CA PHE A 432 -5.26 -9.10 6.37
C PHE A 432 -4.05 -9.96 6.71
N GLN A 433 -3.47 -10.61 5.70
CA GLN A 433 -2.38 -11.56 5.89
C GLN A 433 -1.09 -11.04 5.27
N LEU A 434 0.00 -11.42 5.92
CA LEU A 434 1.35 -11.27 5.43
C LEU A 434 1.96 -12.68 5.34
N TRP A 435 3.04 -12.80 4.60
CA TRP A 435 3.89 -13.97 4.60
C TRP A 435 5.34 -13.52 4.73
N TYR A 436 5.91 -13.78 5.91
CA TYR A 436 7.33 -13.53 6.18
C TYR A 436 7.76 -12.06 5.97
N PRO A 437 7.11 -11.07 6.60
CA PRO A 437 7.48 -9.66 6.41
C PRO A 437 8.91 -9.38 6.88
N THR A 438 9.74 -8.81 6.01
CA THR A 438 11.20 -8.66 6.23
C THR A 438 11.61 -7.22 6.48
N GLY A 439 11.10 -6.28 5.68
CA GLY A 439 11.39 -4.85 5.75
C GLY A 439 10.15 -4.04 6.08
N ILE A 440 10.33 -2.95 6.83
CA ILE A 440 9.28 -1.98 7.12
C ILE A 440 9.77 -0.52 7.02
N ILE A 441 8.89 0.38 6.59
CA ILE A 441 9.00 1.82 6.75
C ILE A 441 7.71 2.32 7.38
N VAL A 442 7.81 3.33 8.27
CA VAL A 442 6.66 4.05 8.80
C VAL A 442 6.78 5.52 8.39
N ASP A 443 5.73 6.10 7.80
CA ASP A 443 5.70 7.52 7.46
C ASP A 443 5.20 8.40 8.62
N SER A 444 5.24 9.73 8.46
CA SER A 444 4.85 10.68 9.51
C SER A 444 3.37 10.60 9.90
N ASP A 445 2.54 9.94 9.08
CA ASP A 445 1.12 9.71 9.35
C ASP A 445 0.88 8.29 9.93
N GLU A 446 1.95 7.63 10.40
CA GLU A 446 2.00 6.26 10.94
C GLU A 446 1.58 5.17 9.93
N ASN A 447 1.54 5.47 8.62
CA ASN A 447 1.28 4.43 7.62
C ASN A 447 2.50 3.53 7.47
N ILE A 448 2.25 2.23 7.34
CA ILE A 448 3.29 1.20 7.33
C ILE A 448 3.43 0.64 5.93
N TYR A 449 4.63 0.70 5.38
CA TYR A 449 5.00 0.09 4.10
C TYR A 449 5.83 -1.16 4.41
N ILE A 450 5.40 -2.31 3.91
CA ILE A 450 5.93 -3.61 4.32
C ILE A 450 6.40 -4.36 3.09
N ALA A 451 7.64 -4.85 3.14
CA ALA A 451 8.12 -5.89 2.23
C ALA A 451 7.54 -7.23 2.66
N ASP A 452 6.46 -7.63 2.01
CA ASP A 452 5.74 -8.89 2.24
C ASP A 452 6.42 -10.01 1.45
N ASN A 453 7.61 -10.39 1.92
CA ASN A 453 8.62 -11.16 1.18
C ASN A 453 8.07 -12.46 0.57
N GLY A 454 7.35 -13.26 1.35
CA GLY A 454 6.82 -14.54 0.89
C GLY A 454 5.76 -14.39 -0.21
N ASN A 455 5.13 -13.22 -0.28
CA ASN A 455 4.15 -12.88 -1.31
C ASN A 455 4.73 -12.06 -2.48
N ASP A 456 6.05 -11.80 -2.51
CA ASP A 456 6.72 -11.03 -3.57
C ASP A 456 6.05 -9.66 -3.84
N ARG A 457 5.60 -8.96 -2.78
CA ARG A 457 4.88 -7.69 -2.91
C ARG A 457 5.27 -6.67 -1.85
N ILE A 458 4.94 -5.40 -2.13
CA ILE A 458 4.94 -4.33 -1.13
C ILE A 458 3.50 -3.94 -0.86
N VAL A 459 3.18 -3.83 0.41
CA VAL A 459 1.85 -3.51 0.92
C VAL A 459 1.90 -2.30 1.83
N LYS A 460 0.91 -1.43 1.72
CA LYS A 460 0.70 -0.27 2.57
C LYS A 460 -0.48 -0.53 3.51
N TRP A 461 -0.25 -0.41 4.80
CA TRP A 461 -1.28 -0.36 5.84
C TRP A 461 -1.47 1.08 6.31
N MET A 462 -2.72 1.52 6.42
CA MET A 462 -3.03 2.89 6.82
C MET A 462 -3.28 2.98 8.33
N ALA A 463 -2.66 3.96 8.99
CA ALA A 463 -2.71 4.08 10.45
C ALA A 463 -4.14 4.19 11.02
N ARG A 464 -4.98 4.96 10.34
CA ARG A 464 -6.34 5.27 10.78
C ARG A 464 -7.34 4.14 10.52
N ASN A 465 -6.91 3.06 9.86
CA ASN A 465 -7.78 1.93 9.52
C ASN A 465 -6.97 0.65 9.34
N TYR A 466 -6.18 0.24 10.35
CA TYR A 466 -5.45 -1.03 10.29
C TYR A 466 -6.39 -2.23 10.05
N THR A 467 -7.67 -2.09 10.43
CA THR A 467 -8.77 -3.04 10.19
C THR A 467 -9.26 -3.12 8.74
N ALA A 468 -8.82 -2.25 7.83
CA ALA A 468 -9.11 -2.37 6.39
C ALA A 468 -8.14 -3.30 5.66
N GLY A 469 -7.03 -3.70 6.31
CA GLY A 469 -6.02 -4.55 5.70
C GLY A 469 -5.08 -3.76 4.78
N GLY A 470 -4.21 -4.50 4.11
CA GLY A 470 -3.13 -3.98 3.31
C GLY A 470 -3.51 -3.76 1.87
N VAL A 471 -3.15 -2.59 1.36
CA VAL A 471 -3.24 -2.28 -0.06
C VAL A 471 -1.91 -2.63 -0.71
N CYS A 472 -1.91 -3.52 -1.69
CA CYS A 472 -0.71 -3.80 -2.47
C CYS A 472 -0.37 -2.61 -3.39
N ILE A 473 0.86 -2.11 -3.27
CA ILE A 473 1.32 -0.90 -3.98
C ILE A 473 2.43 -1.18 -5.00
N ALA A 474 3.13 -2.30 -4.90
CA ALA A 474 4.18 -2.73 -5.84
C ALA A 474 4.39 -4.25 -5.79
N GLY A 475 4.93 -4.83 -6.87
CA GLY A 475 5.15 -6.29 -6.98
C GLY A 475 3.86 -7.06 -7.31
N ARG A 476 3.76 -8.31 -6.83
CA ARG A 476 2.65 -9.21 -7.15
C ARG A 476 1.36 -8.87 -6.41
N CYS A 477 0.62 -7.89 -6.94
CA CYS A 477 -0.65 -7.44 -6.39
C CYS A 477 -1.88 -8.21 -6.89
N GLU A 478 -1.75 -9.02 -7.95
CA GLU A 478 -2.85 -9.75 -8.59
C GLU A 478 -2.44 -11.21 -8.83
N SER A 479 -3.41 -12.13 -8.80
CA SER A 479 -3.18 -13.56 -9.04
C SER A 479 -3.03 -13.84 -10.54
N GLY A 480 -1.84 -13.63 -11.12
CA GLY A 480 -1.59 -14.07 -12.49
C GLY A 480 -0.29 -13.59 -13.15
N GLY A 481 0.58 -14.56 -13.48
CA GLY A 481 1.67 -14.41 -14.45
C GLY A 481 2.96 -13.79 -13.91
N ARG A 482 4.11 -14.16 -14.51
CA ARG A 482 5.43 -13.55 -14.28
C ARG A 482 5.63 -12.41 -15.29
N GLN A 483 5.63 -11.16 -14.86
CA GLN A 483 6.09 -10.02 -15.66
C GLN A 483 7.58 -9.72 -15.41
N PRO A 484 8.32 -9.22 -16.41
CA PRO A 484 9.61 -8.59 -16.18
C PRO A 484 9.40 -7.42 -15.22
N HIS A 485 10.24 -7.28 -14.18
CA HIS A 485 10.15 -6.27 -13.10
C HIS A 485 9.26 -6.59 -11.88
N GLU A 486 8.78 -7.83 -11.75
CA GLU A 486 8.22 -8.31 -10.47
C GLU A 486 9.29 -8.39 -9.38
N LEU A 487 8.90 -8.03 -8.15
CA LEU A 487 9.73 -8.24 -6.97
C LEU A 487 9.99 -9.74 -6.77
N ARG A 488 11.19 -10.07 -6.28
CA ARG A 488 11.58 -11.44 -5.94
C ARG A 488 12.27 -11.47 -4.60
N ALA A 489 11.62 -12.04 -3.60
CA ALA A 489 12.12 -12.07 -2.23
C ALA A 489 12.58 -10.66 -1.77
N SER A 490 11.65 -9.73 -1.66
CA SER A 490 11.94 -8.37 -1.18
C SER A 490 12.50 -8.41 0.24
N PHE A 491 13.71 -7.90 0.48
CA PHE A 491 14.38 -8.03 1.77
C PHE A 491 14.24 -6.78 2.63
N ASP A 492 14.45 -5.61 2.04
CA ASP A 492 14.34 -4.33 2.73
C ASP A 492 13.82 -3.26 1.77
N LEU A 493 13.27 -2.20 2.33
CA LEU A 493 12.70 -1.08 1.60
C LEU A 493 13.02 0.26 2.29
N LYS A 494 13.26 1.30 1.50
CA LYS A 494 13.51 2.69 1.94
C LYS A 494 12.85 3.69 1.00
N PHE A 495 12.57 4.90 1.49
CA PHE A 495 12.20 6.01 0.62
C PHE A 495 13.45 6.78 0.17
N ASP A 496 13.45 7.23 -1.08
CA ASP A 496 14.33 8.32 -1.52
C ASP A 496 13.70 9.70 -1.20
N SER A 497 14.44 10.79 -1.46
CA SER A 497 13.97 12.16 -1.17
C SER A 497 12.75 12.57 -2.00
N ASP A 498 12.52 11.90 -3.12
CA ASP A 498 11.35 12.10 -3.97
C ASP A 498 10.14 11.26 -3.52
N ARG A 499 10.30 10.47 -2.44
CA ARG A 499 9.35 9.50 -1.88
C ARG A 499 9.07 8.32 -2.81
N ASN A 500 10.00 7.99 -3.69
CA ASN A 500 9.98 6.72 -4.41
C ASN A 500 10.44 5.60 -3.47
N LEU A 501 9.91 4.41 -3.70
CA LEU A 501 10.29 3.25 -2.91
C LEU A 501 11.49 2.56 -3.54
N ILE A 502 12.57 2.44 -2.77
CA ILE A 502 13.75 1.67 -3.11
C ILE A 502 13.66 0.34 -2.39
N VAL A 503 13.76 -0.77 -3.11
CA VAL A 503 13.53 -2.13 -2.59
C VAL A 503 14.70 -3.03 -2.98
N SER A 504 15.27 -3.74 -2.01
CA SER A 504 16.24 -4.79 -2.26
C SER A 504 15.56 -6.13 -2.51
N GLN A 505 16.12 -6.90 -3.42
CA GLN A 505 15.61 -8.22 -3.84
C GLN A 505 16.75 -9.15 -4.22
N THR A 506 16.48 -10.41 -4.55
CA THR A 506 17.47 -11.51 -4.73
C THR A 506 18.86 -11.11 -5.27
N ASN A 507 18.94 -10.32 -6.35
CA ASN A 507 20.18 -9.94 -7.04
C ASN A 507 20.20 -8.49 -7.55
N SER A 508 19.27 -7.65 -7.12
CA SER A 508 19.20 -6.25 -7.58
C SER A 508 18.47 -5.34 -6.59
N ILE A 509 18.56 -4.04 -6.84
CA ILE A 509 17.78 -3.00 -6.18
C ILE A 509 16.82 -2.39 -7.19
N GLN A 510 15.54 -2.35 -6.86
CA GLN A 510 14.49 -1.76 -7.68
C GLN A 510 13.98 -0.44 -7.09
N LYS A 511 13.71 0.54 -7.94
CA LYS A 511 13.04 1.79 -7.62
C LYS A 511 11.63 1.78 -8.19
N PHE A 512 10.64 2.04 -7.33
CA PHE A 512 9.23 2.18 -7.70
C PHE A 512 8.81 3.62 -7.50
N GLU A 513 8.37 4.25 -8.59
CA GLU A 513 7.77 5.58 -8.53
C GLU A 513 6.34 5.46 -8.00
N ILE A 514 6.19 5.61 -6.70
CA ILE A 514 4.87 5.67 -6.08
C ILE A 514 4.34 7.07 -6.35
N ILE A 515 3.45 7.18 -7.33
CA ILE A 515 2.88 8.47 -7.77
C ILE A 515 2.42 9.27 -6.56
N ARG A 516 2.93 10.51 -6.46
CA ARG A 516 2.55 11.48 -5.44
C ARG A 516 1.06 11.78 -5.58
N ASN A 517 0.29 11.59 -4.51
CA ASN A 517 -0.91 12.38 -4.28
C ASN A 517 -0.53 13.82 -3.87
N GLN A 518 0.33 14.48 -4.64
CA GLN A 518 0.60 15.92 -4.51
C GLN A 518 0.25 16.59 -5.83
N CYS A 519 -0.85 17.34 -5.85
CA CYS A 519 -0.87 18.52 -6.71
C CYS A 519 -1.15 19.72 -5.82
N ASN A 520 -0.30 20.72 -5.97
CA ASN A 520 -0.58 22.10 -5.57
C ASN A 520 -1.75 22.66 -6.36
#